data_AF-A0A7R9DUG5-F1
#
_entry.id   AF-A0A7R9DUG5-F1
#
_cell.length_a   1.000
_cell.length_b   1.000
_cell.length_c   1.000
_cell.angle_alpha   90.00
_cell.angle_beta   90.00
_cell.angle_gamma   90.00
#
_symmetry.space_group_name_H-M   'P 1'
#
loop_
_entity.id
_entity.type
_entity.pdbx_description
1 polymer ?
#
loop_
_entity_poly.entity_id
_entity_poly.type
_entity_poly.pdbx_seq_one_letter_code
_entity_poly.pdbx_strand_id
1 'polypeptide(L)'
;MGHEQRNAIRRALNEDADKLLQEGDPADPQLRRLRREMEEVNRLFDEFERKARAEEDSKNASRTFGDQIGSLQAALDEAERTLNLRLNAPLPRDLDSLEHLVIEHKEFETRLQALSPEVEEVQSTFRSIARKTPALQTKLDKVVNKWNQLWNSSHLYIERLKCVEIVLSGLEETTGVVSEFELKLASYEELPSDLESLQAVHEDLLNLQNSVSQQQIVIDQLNEDAHNARRLVEKSRPNHRGPHHDL
;
A
#
# COMPACT_ATOMS: atom_id res chain seq x y z
N MET A 1 -43.40 -17.93 -7.23
CA MET A 1 -43.52 -19.39 -7.37
C MET A 1 -42.20 -20.01 -6.90
N GLY A 2 -42.23 -20.92 -5.92
CA GLY A 2 -41.01 -21.52 -5.34
C GLY A 2 -40.27 -22.46 -6.30
N HIS A 3 -39.01 -22.80 -6.01
CA HIS A 3 -38.23 -23.79 -6.79
C HIS A 3 -38.90 -25.17 -6.80
N GLU A 4 -39.38 -25.64 -5.65
CA GLU A 4 -40.11 -26.91 -5.52
C GLU A 4 -41.38 -26.96 -6.37
N GLN A 5 -42.15 -25.86 -6.39
CA GLN A 5 -43.37 -25.75 -7.18
C GLN A 5 -43.09 -25.80 -8.69
N ARG A 6 -41.98 -25.20 -9.16
CA ARG A 6 -41.55 -25.27 -10.56
C ARG A 6 -41.15 -26.70 -10.95
N ASN A 7 -40.43 -27.40 -10.07
CA ASN A 7 -40.03 -28.79 -10.29
C ASN A 7 -41.23 -29.75 -10.31
N ALA A 8 -42.21 -29.52 -9.43
CA ALA A 8 -43.45 -30.30 -9.42
C ALA A 8 -44.25 -30.13 -10.73
N ILE A 9 -44.36 -28.90 -11.24
CA ILE A 9 -45.02 -28.63 -12.53
C ILE A 9 -44.26 -29.31 -13.68
N ARG A 10 -42.94 -29.20 -13.73
CA ARG A 10 -42.12 -29.86 -14.76
C ARG A 10 -42.30 -31.38 -14.71
N ARG A 11 -42.34 -31.98 -13.52
CA ARG A 11 -42.55 -33.43 -13.36
C ARG A 11 -43.93 -33.83 -13.87
N ALA A 12 -45.00 -33.16 -13.44
CA ALA A 12 -46.36 -33.45 -13.86
C ALA A 12 -46.53 -33.33 -15.39
N LEU A 13 -45.97 -32.28 -16.01
CA LEU A 13 -46.00 -32.10 -17.46
C LEU A 13 -45.30 -33.23 -18.23
N ASN A 14 -44.16 -33.72 -17.73
CA ASN A 14 -43.46 -34.85 -18.35
C ASN A 14 -44.24 -36.15 -18.16
N GLU A 15 -44.76 -36.41 -16.97
CA GLU A 15 -45.57 -37.60 -16.68
C GLU A 15 -46.82 -37.69 -17.56
N ASP A 16 -47.53 -36.57 -17.76
CA ASP A 16 -48.73 -36.55 -18.59
C ASP A 16 -48.40 -36.63 -20.09
N ALA A 17 -47.30 -36.00 -20.54
CA ALA A 17 -46.84 -36.16 -21.91
C ALA A 17 -46.39 -37.60 -22.21
N ASP A 18 -45.69 -38.25 -21.29
CA ASP A 18 -45.25 -39.64 -21.43
C ASP A 18 -46.44 -40.61 -21.52
N LYS A 19 -47.50 -40.40 -20.74
CA LYS A 19 -48.74 -41.19 -20.85
C LYS A 19 -49.37 -41.05 -22.23
N LEU A 20 -49.53 -39.82 -22.73
CA LEU A 20 -50.10 -39.55 -24.05
C LEU A 20 -49.25 -40.15 -25.19
N LEU A 21 -47.92 -40.15 -25.04
CA LEU A 21 -47.01 -40.77 -26.01
C LEU A 21 -47.05 -42.31 -25.97
N GLN A 22 -47.38 -42.91 -24.83
CA GLN A 22 -47.53 -44.38 -24.69
C GLN A 22 -48.87 -44.90 -25.21
N GLU A 23 -49.94 -44.12 -25.05
CA GLU A 23 -51.30 -44.52 -25.42
C GLU A 23 -51.62 -44.33 -26.91
N GLY A 24 -50.81 -43.57 -27.66
CA GLY A 24 -51.09 -43.20 -29.05
C GLY A 24 -50.17 -43.83 -30.12
N ASP A 25 -50.55 -43.69 -31.40
CA ASP A 25 -49.80 -44.27 -32.54
C ASP A 25 -48.46 -43.54 -32.78
N PRO A 26 -47.30 -44.22 -32.77
CA PRO A 26 -45.99 -43.63 -33.06
C PRO A 26 -45.88 -42.94 -34.44
N ALA A 27 -46.76 -43.25 -35.39
CA ALA A 27 -46.83 -42.59 -36.69
C ALA A 27 -47.62 -41.27 -36.66
N ASP A 28 -48.35 -40.96 -35.57
CA ASP A 28 -49.16 -39.76 -35.44
C ASP A 28 -48.28 -38.49 -35.50
N PRO A 29 -48.48 -37.61 -36.51
CA PRO A 29 -47.78 -36.33 -36.60
C PRO A 29 -47.94 -35.44 -35.36
N GLN A 30 -49.08 -35.53 -34.66
CA GLN A 30 -49.37 -34.73 -33.46
C GLN A 30 -48.54 -35.20 -32.26
N LEU A 31 -48.40 -36.50 -32.04
CA LEU A 31 -47.56 -37.06 -30.97
C LEU A 31 -46.07 -36.79 -31.23
N ARG A 32 -45.62 -36.84 -32.49
CA ARG A 32 -44.26 -36.43 -32.87
C ARG A 32 -44.01 -34.94 -32.63
N ARG A 33 -45.03 -34.10 -32.80
CA ARG A 33 -44.95 -32.68 -32.47
C ARG A 33 -44.89 -32.46 -30.96
N LEU A 34 -45.78 -33.11 -30.20
CA LEU A 34 -45.79 -33.07 -28.74
C LEU A 34 -44.43 -33.45 -28.16
N ARG A 35 -43.82 -34.54 -28.64
CA ARG A 35 -42.47 -34.96 -28.21
C ARG A 35 -41.41 -33.85 -28.41
N ARG A 36 -41.39 -33.21 -29.59
CA ARG A 36 -40.46 -32.10 -29.87
C ARG A 36 -40.73 -30.89 -28.99
N GLU A 37 -42.00 -30.53 -28.80
CA GLU A 37 -42.39 -29.42 -27.92
C GLU A 37 -42.01 -29.70 -26.46
N MET A 38 -42.15 -30.94 -25.98
CA MET A 38 -41.72 -31.36 -24.64
C MET A 38 -40.19 -31.34 -24.48
N GLU A 39 -39.44 -31.79 -25.48
CA GLU A 39 -37.98 -31.68 -25.51
C GLU A 39 -37.54 -30.20 -25.46
N GLU A 40 -38.21 -29.31 -26.22
CA GLU A 40 -37.95 -27.88 -26.22
C GLU A 40 -38.29 -27.21 -24.88
N VAL A 41 -39.44 -27.54 -24.30
CA VAL A 41 -39.88 -27.04 -22.98
C VAL A 41 -38.89 -27.45 -21.90
N ASN A 42 -38.44 -28.71 -21.88
CA ASN A 42 -37.44 -29.18 -20.92
C ASN A 42 -36.11 -28.42 -21.07
N ARG A 43 -35.64 -28.21 -22.31
CA ARG A 43 -34.45 -27.40 -22.59
C ARG A 43 -34.61 -25.97 -22.06
N LEU A 44 -35.77 -25.34 -22.28
CA LEU A 44 -36.05 -23.99 -21.79
C LEU A 44 -36.09 -23.95 -20.26
N PHE A 45 -36.68 -24.96 -19.60
CA PHE A 45 -36.64 -25.08 -18.14
C PHE A 45 -35.20 -25.14 -17.61
N ASP A 46 -34.36 -25.97 -18.21
CA ASP A 46 -32.94 -26.08 -17.82
C ASP A 46 -32.19 -24.75 -18.03
N GLU A 47 -32.45 -24.07 -19.15
CA GLU A 47 -31.84 -22.77 -19.43
C GLU A 47 -32.30 -21.69 -18.43
N PHE A 48 -33.59 -21.62 -18.13
CA PHE A 48 -34.14 -20.67 -17.16
C PHE A 48 -33.65 -20.95 -15.74
N GLU A 49 -33.56 -22.22 -15.34
CA GLU A 49 -33.03 -22.58 -14.03
C GLU A 49 -31.56 -22.19 -13.90
N ARG A 50 -30.75 -22.48 -14.93
CA ARG A 50 -29.34 -22.06 -14.98
C ARG A 50 -29.20 -20.54 -14.91
N LYS A 51 -30.01 -19.79 -15.67
CA LYS A 51 -30.00 -18.31 -15.63
C LYS A 51 -30.41 -17.78 -14.27
N ALA A 52 -31.44 -18.36 -13.65
CA ALA A 52 -31.91 -17.95 -12.33
C ALA A 52 -30.82 -18.16 -11.26
N ARG A 53 -30.14 -19.32 -11.25
CA ARG A 53 -29.01 -19.59 -10.36
C ARG A 53 -27.86 -18.60 -10.57
N ALA A 54 -27.45 -18.40 -11.82
CA ALA A 54 -26.38 -17.46 -12.14
C ALA A 54 -26.71 -16.00 -11.75
N GLU A 55 -27.98 -15.60 -11.84
CA GLU A 55 -28.43 -14.28 -11.39
C GLU A 55 -28.41 -14.16 -9.86
N GLU A 56 -28.81 -15.20 -9.15
CA GLU A 56 -28.75 -15.27 -7.69
C GLU A 56 -27.29 -15.23 -7.18
N ASP A 57 -26.41 -16.05 -7.77
CA ASP A 57 -24.97 -16.07 -7.48
C ASP A 57 -24.35 -14.69 -7.74
N SER A 58 -24.70 -14.04 -8.87
CA SER A 58 -24.22 -12.70 -9.19
C SER A 58 -24.73 -11.64 -8.21
N LYS A 59 -25.95 -11.78 -7.68
CA LYS A 59 -26.49 -10.87 -6.66
C LYS A 59 -25.78 -11.06 -5.32
N ASN A 60 -25.51 -12.31 -4.94
CA ASN A 60 -24.76 -12.64 -3.73
C ASN A 60 -23.33 -12.10 -3.82
N ALA A 61 -22.62 -12.35 -4.93
CA ALA A 61 -21.30 -11.78 -5.19
C ALA A 61 -21.29 -10.24 -5.14
N SER A 62 -22.34 -9.58 -5.65
CA SER A 62 -22.43 -8.12 -5.59
C SER A 62 -22.61 -7.58 -4.17
N ARG A 63 -23.31 -8.31 -3.30
CA ARG A 63 -23.45 -7.97 -1.87
C ARG A 63 -22.13 -8.16 -1.14
N THR A 64 -21.53 -9.34 -1.28
CA THR A 64 -20.21 -9.65 -0.71
C THR A 64 -19.16 -8.64 -1.13
N PHE A 65 -19.11 -8.29 -2.42
CA PHE A 65 -18.22 -7.24 -2.93
C PHE A 65 -18.45 -5.89 -2.23
N GLY A 66 -19.71 -5.51 -2.01
CA GLY A 66 -20.06 -4.28 -1.29
C GLY A 66 -19.52 -4.25 0.13
N ASP A 67 -19.67 -5.35 0.87
CA ASP A 67 -19.20 -5.48 2.24
C ASP A 67 -17.66 -5.50 2.31
N GLN A 68 -17.02 -6.27 1.43
CA GLN A 68 -15.56 -6.32 1.33
C GLN A 68 -14.96 -4.95 0.98
N ILE A 69 -15.55 -4.21 0.03
CA ILE A 69 -15.14 -2.84 -0.32
C ILE A 69 -15.26 -1.91 0.90
N GLY A 70 -16.37 -1.98 1.64
CA GLY A 70 -16.57 -1.14 2.82
C GLY A 70 -15.52 -1.39 3.90
N SER A 71 -15.26 -2.67 4.21
CA SER A 71 -14.26 -3.07 5.20
C SER A 71 -12.85 -2.67 4.78
N LEU A 72 -12.46 -2.97 3.54
CA LEU A 72 -11.14 -2.65 3.02
C LEU A 72 -10.92 -1.13 2.95
N GLN A 73 -11.91 -0.36 2.48
CA GLN A 73 -11.81 1.09 2.44
C GLN A 73 -11.55 1.68 3.83
N ALA A 74 -12.27 1.23 4.86
CA ALA A 74 -12.08 1.71 6.23
C ALA A 74 -10.67 1.39 6.75
N ALA A 75 -10.16 0.19 6.49
CA ALA A 75 -8.80 -0.20 6.87
C ALA A 75 -7.73 0.66 6.16
N LEU A 76 -7.90 0.92 4.87
CA LEU A 76 -6.99 1.78 4.10
C LEU A 76 -7.09 3.25 4.53
N ASP A 77 -8.27 3.75 4.88
CA ASP A 77 -8.45 5.11 5.40
C ASP A 77 -7.67 5.31 6.72
N GLU A 78 -7.72 4.31 7.60
CA GLU A 78 -6.99 4.33 8.87
C GLU A 78 -5.48 4.23 8.69
N ALA A 79 -5.03 3.38 7.77
CA ALA A 79 -3.61 3.29 7.40
C ALA A 79 -3.10 4.61 6.82
N GLU A 80 -3.87 5.24 5.94
CA GLU A 80 -3.54 6.55 5.36
C GLU A 80 -3.47 7.64 6.42
N ARG A 81 -4.42 7.68 7.35
CA ARG A 81 -4.39 8.62 8.47
C ARG A 81 -3.12 8.44 9.31
N THR A 82 -2.77 7.21 9.64
CA THR A 82 -1.56 6.88 10.41
C THR A 82 -0.29 7.31 9.67
N LEU A 83 -0.19 6.98 8.37
CA LEU A 83 0.97 7.36 7.56
C LEU A 83 1.09 8.88 7.41
N ASN A 84 -0.02 9.58 7.19
CA ASN A 84 -0.04 11.05 7.09
C ASN A 84 0.42 11.72 8.39
N LEU A 85 0.07 11.17 9.56
CA LEU A 85 0.58 11.69 10.83
C LEU A 85 2.11 11.57 10.91
N ARG A 86 2.67 10.42 10.51
CA ARG A 86 4.13 10.19 10.47
C ARG A 86 4.84 11.06 9.44
N LEU A 87 4.24 11.24 8.26
CA LEU A 87 4.79 12.09 7.22
C LEU A 87 4.93 13.53 7.69
N ASN A 88 3.94 14.05 8.42
CA ASN A 88 3.92 15.43 8.92
C ASN A 88 4.59 15.61 10.29
N ALA A 89 4.97 14.53 10.98
CA ALA A 89 5.71 14.61 12.23
C ALA A 89 7.10 15.26 12.00
N PRO A 90 7.64 15.98 13.00
CA PRO A 90 8.99 16.53 12.96
C PRO A 90 10.04 15.45 12.69
N LEU A 91 11.12 15.82 12.02
CA LEU A 91 12.26 14.92 11.81
C LEU A 91 12.95 14.56 13.14
N PRO A 92 13.44 13.31 13.28
CA PRO A 92 14.26 12.93 14.41
C PRO A 92 15.59 13.72 14.41
N ARG A 93 16.14 13.95 15.60
CA ARG A 93 17.36 14.75 15.81
C ARG A 93 18.56 13.91 16.23
N ASP A 94 18.36 12.61 16.40
CA ASP A 94 19.34 11.64 16.89
C ASP A 94 19.02 10.25 16.32
N LEU A 95 20.03 9.38 16.31
CA LEU A 95 19.93 8.04 15.73
C LEU A 95 18.98 7.12 16.51
N ASP A 96 18.91 7.25 17.84
CA ASP A 96 18.02 6.43 18.69
C ASP A 96 16.53 6.68 18.34
N SER A 97 16.15 7.97 18.24
CA SER A 97 14.81 8.38 17.83
C SER A 97 14.49 7.93 16.41
N LEU A 98 15.48 7.99 15.50
CA LEU A 98 15.33 7.51 14.14
C LEU A 98 15.11 5.98 14.10
N GLU A 99 15.89 5.21 14.84
CA GLU A 99 15.75 3.75 14.92
C GLU A 99 14.34 3.37 15.39
N HIS A 100 13.82 4.06 16.39
CA HIS A 100 12.45 3.86 16.86
C HIS A 100 11.42 4.08 15.74
N LEU A 101 11.55 5.16 14.97
CA LEU A 101 10.65 5.43 13.83
C LEU A 101 10.76 4.36 12.73
N VAL A 102 11.96 3.83 12.48
CA VAL A 102 12.16 2.73 11.53
C VAL A 102 11.43 1.47 11.98
N ILE A 103 11.54 1.10 13.26
CA ILE A 103 10.84 -0.06 13.85
C ILE A 103 9.32 0.13 13.73
N GLU A 104 8.82 1.27 14.18
CA GLU A 104 7.40 1.61 14.09
C GLU A 104 6.87 1.58 12.65
N HIS A 105 7.69 1.96 11.67
CA HIS A 105 7.33 1.94 10.26
C HIS A 105 7.32 0.53 9.69
N LYS A 106 8.29 -0.31 10.05
CA LYS A 106 8.29 -1.73 9.68
C LYS A 106 7.06 -2.47 10.19
N GLU A 107 6.61 -2.18 11.41
CA GLU A 107 5.37 -2.74 11.92
C GLU A 107 4.13 -2.25 11.15
N PHE A 108 4.12 -0.97 10.74
CA PHE A 108 3.06 -0.43 9.90
C PHE A 108 3.02 -1.12 8.53
N GLU A 109 4.17 -1.31 7.87
CA GLU A 109 4.22 -2.04 6.60
C GLU A 109 3.76 -3.49 6.75
N THR A 110 4.10 -4.14 7.86
CA THR A 110 3.62 -5.50 8.18
C THR A 110 2.09 -5.54 8.28
N ARG A 111 1.49 -4.57 8.98
CA ARG A 111 0.03 -4.44 9.09
C ARG A 111 -0.63 -4.09 7.75
N LEU A 112 0.00 -3.22 6.95
CA LEU A 112 -0.50 -2.87 5.63
C LEU A 112 -0.46 -4.08 4.70
N GLN A 113 0.67 -4.81 4.66
CA GLN A 113 0.84 -6.03 3.87
C GLN A 113 -0.16 -7.13 4.26
N ALA A 114 -0.56 -7.19 5.53
CA ALA A 114 -1.59 -8.12 5.99
C ALA A 114 -2.95 -7.90 5.32
N LEU A 115 -3.21 -6.73 4.70
CA LEU A 115 -4.44 -6.45 3.94
C LEU A 115 -4.37 -6.94 2.47
N SER A 116 -3.23 -7.46 2.02
CA SER A 116 -3.04 -7.94 0.64
C SER A 116 -4.05 -9.04 0.24
N PRO A 117 -4.32 -10.06 1.09
CA PRO A 117 -5.32 -11.07 0.79
C PRO A 117 -6.72 -10.48 0.56
N GLU A 118 -7.13 -9.49 1.35
CA GLU A 118 -8.43 -8.81 1.21
C GLU A 118 -8.52 -8.02 -0.10
N VAL A 119 -7.42 -7.37 -0.51
CA VAL A 119 -7.32 -6.68 -1.82
C VAL A 119 -7.46 -7.67 -2.98
N GLU A 120 -6.86 -8.84 -2.87
CA GLU A 120 -6.98 -9.92 -3.87
C GLU A 120 -8.39 -10.53 -3.88
N GLU A 121 -8.98 -10.74 -2.70
CA GLU A 121 -10.31 -11.30 -2.52
C GLU A 121 -11.38 -10.38 -3.12
N VAL A 122 -11.31 -9.08 -2.85
CA VAL A 122 -12.20 -8.06 -3.44
C VAL A 122 -12.14 -8.10 -4.98
N GLN A 123 -10.94 -8.21 -5.55
CA GLN A 123 -10.78 -8.32 -7.01
C GLN A 123 -11.36 -9.63 -7.55
N SER A 124 -11.17 -10.74 -6.84
CA SER A 124 -11.73 -12.04 -7.19
C SER A 124 -13.26 -12.02 -7.17
N THR A 125 -13.86 -11.52 -6.09
CA THR A 125 -15.32 -11.34 -5.98
C THR A 125 -15.84 -10.41 -7.07
N PHE A 126 -15.14 -9.33 -7.39
CA PHE A 126 -15.54 -8.48 -8.50
C PHE A 126 -15.56 -9.24 -9.84
N ARG A 127 -14.56 -10.09 -10.10
CA ARG A 127 -14.50 -10.90 -11.33
C ARG A 127 -15.68 -11.87 -11.43
N SER A 128 -16.16 -12.43 -10.32
CA SER A 128 -17.29 -13.37 -10.28
C SER A 128 -18.67 -12.73 -10.51
N ILE A 129 -18.80 -11.40 -10.40
CA ILE A 129 -20.04 -10.69 -10.73
C ILE A 129 -20.31 -10.78 -12.23
N ALA A 130 -21.47 -11.33 -12.62
CA ALA A 130 -21.84 -11.57 -14.01
C ALA A 130 -22.08 -10.27 -14.79
N ARG A 131 -22.76 -9.29 -14.18
CA ARG A 131 -23.04 -7.97 -14.77
C ARG A 131 -22.34 -6.86 -13.99
N LYS A 132 -21.08 -6.59 -14.36
CA LYS A 132 -20.30 -5.48 -13.78
C LYS A 132 -20.87 -4.15 -14.27
N THR A 133 -21.07 -3.21 -13.36
CA THR A 133 -21.50 -1.85 -13.69
C THR A 133 -20.32 -0.89 -13.56
N PRO A 134 -20.34 0.27 -14.26
CA PRO A 134 -19.31 1.29 -14.09
C PRO A 134 -19.13 1.73 -12.63
N ALA A 135 -20.23 1.80 -11.86
CA ALA A 135 -20.18 2.14 -10.44
C ALA A 135 -19.42 1.12 -9.59
N LEU A 136 -19.55 -0.18 -9.87
CA LEU A 136 -18.80 -1.23 -9.17
C LEU A 136 -17.31 -1.15 -9.54
N GLN A 137 -16.99 -0.94 -10.82
CA GLN A 137 -15.62 -0.75 -11.28
C GLN A 137 -14.97 0.46 -10.59
N THR A 138 -15.66 1.60 -10.54
CA THR A 138 -15.16 2.81 -9.85
C THR A 138 -14.89 2.56 -8.37
N LYS A 139 -15.70 1.74 -7.68
CA LYS A 139 -15.45 1.36 -6.28
C LYS A 139 -14.17 0.54 -6.13
N LEU A 140 -13.97 -0.45 -7.00
CA LEU A 140 -12.75 -1.26 -7.03
C LEU A 140 -11.53 -0.39 -7.32
N ASP A 141 -11.59 0.44 -8.36
CA ASP A 141 -10.48 1.31 -8.76
C ASP A 141 -10.07 2.24 -7.62
N LYS A 142 -11.03 2.78 -6.85
CA LYS A 142 -10.75 3.64 -5.70
C LYS A 142 -9.93 2.92 -4.62
N VAL A 143 -10.34 1.73 -4.19
CA VAL A 143 -9.60 0.98 -3.15
C VAL A 143 -8.23 0.52 -3.65
N VAL A 144 -8.13 0.05 -4.89
CA VAL A 144 -6.86 -0.39 -5.49
C VAL A 144 -5.91 0.79 -5.68
N ASN A 145 -6.40 1.94 -6.15
CA ASN A 145 -5.59 3.14 -6.25
C ASN A 145 -5.11 3.60 -4.88
N LYS A 146 -5.98 3.60 -3.86
CA LYS A 146 -5.61 3.97 -2.49
C LYS A 146 -4.54 3.05 -1.91
N TRP A 147 -4.70 1.73 -2.09
CA TRP A 147 -3.69 0.73 -1.75
C TRP A 147 -2.32 1.05 -2.37
N ASN A 148 -2.29 1.30 -3.67
CA ASN A 148 -1.05 1.64 -4.39
C ASN A 148 -0.44 2.97 -3.91
N GLN A 149 -1.27 3.99 -3.68
CA GLN A 149 -0.79 5.28 -3.16
C GLN A 149 -0.19 5.13 -1.76
N LEU A 150 -0.80 4.31 -0.89
CA LEU A 150 -0.25 4.04 0.44
C LEU A 150 1.13 3.42 0.38
N TRP A 151 1.32 2.39 -0.46
CA TRP A 151 2.63 1.78 -0.65
C TRP A 151 3.66 2.75 -1.24
N ASN A 152 3.26 3.59 -2.21
CA ASN A 152 4.14 4.62 -2.75
C ASN A 152 4.58 5.63 -1.69
N SER A 153 3.65 6.09 -0.85
CA SER A 153 3.94 7.00 0.27
C SER A 153 4.77 6.33 1.36
N SER A 154 4.52 5.05 1.65
CA SER A 154 5.30 4.24 2.60
C SER A 154 6.75 4.13 2.15
N HIS A 155 6.96 3.75 0.89
CA HIS A 155 8.30 3.66 0.31
C HIS A 155 9.03 5.01 0.35
N LEU A 156 8.35 6.10 0.00
CA LEU A 156 8.95 7.43 0.05
C LEU A 156 9.33 7.85 1.49
N TYR A 157 8.56 7.44 2.49
CA TYR A 157 8.91 7.67 3.90
C TYR A 157 10.15 6.88 4.31
N ILE A 158 10.32 5.64 3.86
CA ILE A 158 11.54 4.85 4.11
C ILE A 158 12.77 5.53 3.50
N GLU A 159 12.69 5.94 2.23
CA GLU A 159 13.81 6.63 1.58
C GLU A 159 14.16 7.93 2.30
N ARG A 160 13.15 8.65 2.83
CA ARG A 160 13.37 9.81 3.68
C ARG A 160 14.10 9.45 4.98
N LEU A 161 13.70 8.39 5.68
CA LEU A 161 14.35 7.96 6.92
C LEU A 161 15.82 7.59 6.68
N LYS A 162 16.14 6.90 5.57
CA LYS A 162 17.52 6.58 5.19
C LYS A 162 18.38 7.82 4.94
N CYS A 163 17.84 8.82 4.24
CA CYS A 163 18.59 10.07 4.04
C CYS A 163 18.80 10.84 5.35
N VAL A 164 17.82 10.81 6.27
CA VAL A 164 17.99 11.38 7.60
C VAL A 164 19.06 10.62 8.40
N GLU A 165 19.13 9.30 8.29
CA GLU A 165 20.19 8.47 8.89
C GLU A 165 21.58 8.91 8.46
N ILE A 166 21.78 9.10 7.15
CA ILE A 166 23.05 9.55 6.57
C ILE A 166 23.43 10.92 7.13
N VAL A 167 22.49 11.86 7.18
CA VAL A 167 22.74 13.20 7.70
C VAL A 167 23.07 13.19 9.20
N LEU A 168 22.32 12.43 10.01
CA LEU A 168 22.58 12.33 11.45
C LEU A 168 23.94 11.69 11.73
N SER A 169 24.29 10.63 11.01
CA SER A 169 25.60 9.98 11.12
C SER A 169 26.73 10.94 10.74
N GLY A 170 26.57 11.68 9.63
CA GLY A 170 27.56 12.67 9.19
C GLY A 170 27.68 13.86 10.15
N LEU A 171 26.58 14.24 10.81
CA LEU A 171 26.60 15.26 11.88
C LEU A 171 27.36 14.77 13.11
N GLU A 172 27.17 13.52 13.55
CA GLU A 172 27.93 12.94 14.66
C GLU A 172 29.44 12.88 14.34
N GLU A 173 29.80 12.43 13.13
CA GLU A 173 31.19 12.42 12.67
C GLU A 173 31.80 13.82 12.62
N THR A 174 31.11 14.78 12.00
CA THR A 174 31.58 16.17 11.89
C THR A 174 31.72 16.82 13.27
N THR A 175 30.78 16.56 14.18
CA THR A 175 30.83 17.06 15.55
C THR A 175 32.02 16.49 16.30
N GLY A 176 32.33 15.20 16.12
CA GLY A 176 33.52 14.57 16.68
C GLY A 176 34.81 15.23 16.20
N VAL A 177 34.96 15.41 14.88
CA VAL A 177 36.12 16.07 14.27
C VAL A 177 36.29 17.50 14.79
N VAL A 178 35.21 18.28 14.85
CA VAL A 178 35.25 19.65 15.38
C VAL A 178 35.65 19.65 16.86
N SER A 179 35.09 18.75 17.66
CA SER A 179 35.41 18.64 19.10
C SER A 179 36.89 18.30 19.33
N GLU A 180 37.49 17.43 18.52
CA GLU A 180 38.92 17.13 18.60
C GLU A 180 39.78 18.36 18.30
N PHE A 181 39.43 19.14 17.28
CA PHE A 181 40.12 20.39 16.97
C PHE A 181 39.94 21.44 18.07
N GLU A 182 38.74 21.58 18.63
CA GLU A 182 38.47 22.50 19.74
C GLU A 182 39.29 22.13 20.99
N LEU A 183 39.35 20.84 21.35
CA LEU A 183 40.17 20.36 22.46
C LEU A 183 41.66 20.61 22.23
N LYS A 184 42.15 20.38 21.01
CA LYS A 184 43.54 20.64 20.65
C LYS A 184 43.86 22.13 20.75
N LEU A 185 43.01 23.01 20.23
CA LEU A 185 43.18 24.46 20.31
C LEU A 185 43.13 24.96 21.76
N ALA A 186 42.21 24.43 22.57
CA ALA A 186 42.11 24.77 23.99
C ALA A 186 43.38 24.42 24.77
N SER A 187 44.12 23.38 24.37
CA SER A 187 45.40 23.03 25.00
C SER A 187 46.50 24.08 24.83
N TYR A 188 46.32 25.03 23.89
CA TYR A 188 47.24 26.15 23.65
C TYR A 188 46.72 27.49 24.20
N GLU A 189 45.74 27.49 25.12
CA GLU A 189 45.24 28.71 25.76
C GLU A 189 46.35 29.48 26.51
N GLU A 190 47.23 28.76 27.20
CA GLU A 190 48.45 29.32 27.80
C GLU A 190 49.66 29.05 26.90
N LEU A 191 50.27 30.11 26.38
CA LEU A 191 51.45 29.99 25.53
C LEU A 191 52.74 29.88 26.36
N PRO A 192 53.70 29.04 25.92
CA PRO A 192 55.01 28.96 26.56
C PRO A 192 55.79 30.27 26.40
N SER A 193 56.63 30.57 27.39
CA SER A 193 57.44 31.81 27.41
C SER A 193 58.78 31.70 26.68
N ASP A 194 59.27 30.48 26.44
CA ASP A 194 60.53 30.23 25.74
C ASP A 194 60.32 30.08 24.23
N LEU A 195 61.32 30.54 23.46
CA LEU A 195 61.25 30.59 22.00
C LEU A 195 61.12 29.20 21.36
N GLU A 196 61.80 28.20 21.92
CA GLU A 196 61.83 26.84 21.38
C GLU A 196 60.45 26.18 21.49
N SER A 197 59.84 26.22 22.67
CA SER A 197 58.50 25.69 22.88
C SER A 197 57.44 26.48 22.10
N LEU A 198 57.61 27.80 21.96
CA LEU A 198 56.72 28.62 21.14
C LEU A 198 56.80 28.26 19.65
N GLN A 199 58.01 27.96 19.14
CA GLN A 199 58.19 27.47 17.77
C GLN A 199 57.51 26.11 17.56
N ALA A 200 57.59 25.20 18.54
CA ALA A 200 56.90 23.92 18.50
C ALA A 200 55.37 24.09 18.45
N VAL A 201 54.80 24.96 19.29
CA VAL A 201 53.37 25.29 19.26
C VAL A 201 52.96 25.85 17.89
N HIS A 202 53.77 26.75 17.32
CA HIS A 202 53.49 27.29 15.99
C HIS A 202 53.49 26.20 14.89
N GLU A 203 54.45 25.27 14.93
CA GLU A 203 54.49 24.14 14.00
C GLU A 203 53.26 23.23 14.14
N ASP A 204 52.86 22.92 15.37
CA ASP A 204 51.65 22.14 15.66
C ASP A 204 50.39 22.83 15.13
N LEU A 205 50.25 24.15 15.31
CA LEU A 205 49.11 24.92 14.81
C LEU A 205 49.06 24.97 13.27
N LEU A 206 50.22 25.04 12.60
CA LEU A 206 50.29 24.93 11.14
C LEU A 206 49.84 23.55 10.65
N ASN A 207 50.26 22.49 11.35
CA ASN A 207 49.80 21.14 11.05
C ASN A 207 48.28 21.00 11.27
N LEU A 208 47.76 21.56 12.36
CA LEU A 208 46.33 21.59 12.65
C LEU A 208 45.54 22.32 11.55
N GLN A 209 46.03 23.47 11.09
CA GLN A 209 45.41 24.22 9.99
C GLN A 209 45.33 23.38 8.70
N ASN A 210 46.39 22.64 8.38
CA ASN A 210 46.41 21.73 7.24
C ASN A 210 45.40 20.58 7.42
N SER A 211 45.31 20.00 8.62
CA SER A 211 44.34 18.95 8.95
C SER A 211 42.89 19.44 8.85
N VAL A 212 42.57 20.64 9.36
CA VAL A 212 41.23 21.24 9.21
C VAL A 212 40.86 21.38 7.74
N SER A 213 41.80 21.84 6.91
CA SER A 213 41.58 21.99 5.46
C SER A 213 41.27 20.67 4.76
N GLN A 214 41.84 19.55 5.25
CA GLN A 214 41.55 18.21 4.71
C GLN A 214 40.14 17.72 5.08
N GLN A 215 39.58 18.17 6.21
CA GLN A 215 38.24 17.78 6.66
C GLN A 215 37.11 18.51 5.91
N GLN A 216 37.43 19.54 5.10
CA GLN A 216 36.43 20.28 4.31
C GLN A 216 35.57 19.36 3.43
N ILE A 217 36.15 18.28 2.89
CA ILE A 217 35.43 17.32 2.06
C ILE A 217 34.26 16.64 2.78
N VAL A 218 34.41 16.37 4.10
CA VAL A 218 33.36 15.75 4.92
C VAL A 218 32.21 16.72 5.14
N ILE A 219 32.52 18.00 5.40
CA ILE A 219 31.53 19.07 5.55
C ILE A 219 30.76 19.30 4.24
N ASP A 220 31.47 19.31 3.11
CA ASP A 220 30.85 19.48 1.79
C ASP A 220 29.91 18.31 1.46
N GLN A 221 30.31 17.07 1.77
CA GLN A 221 29.48 15.89 1.62
C GLN A 221 28.23 15.96 2.51
N LEU A 222 28.38 16.33 3.79
CA LEU A 222 27.26 16.49 4.70
C LEU A 222 26.25 17.55 4.22
N ASN A 223 26.73 18.65 3.63
CA ASN A 223 25.85 19.67 3.04
C ASN A 223 25.02 19.12 1.87
N GLU A 224 25.62 18.31 1.01
CA GLU A 224 24.93 17.64 -0.10
C GLU A 224 23.90 16.63 0.42
N ASP A 225 24.26 15.83 1.41
CA ASP A 225 23.35 14.86 2.04
C ASP A 225 22.16 15.57 2.70
N ALA A 226 22.41 16.69 3.40
CA ALA A 226 21.36 17.53 3.98
C ALA A 226 20.44 18.14 2.91
N HIS A 227 20.97 18.51 1.75
CA HIS A 227 20.18 19.00 0.63
C HIS A 227 19.29 17.88 0.04
N ASN A 228 19.84 16.67 -0.11
CA ASN A 228 19.10 15.50 -0.59
C ASN A 228 17.98 15.08 0.38
N ALA A 229 18.25 15.08 1.69
CA ALA A 229 17.26 14.84 2.72
C ALA A 229 16.11 15.86 2.66
N ARG A 230 16.43 17.16 2.56
CA ARG A 230 15.43 18.24 2.41
C ARG A 230 14.48 17.99 1.24
N ARG A 231 15.02 17.69 0.07
CA ARG A 231 14.22 17.40 -1.14
C ARG A 231 13.28 16.21 -0.96
N LEU A 232 13.72 15.15 -0.27
CA LEU A 232 12.86 13.98 0.00
C LEU A 232 11.78 14.29 1.03
N VAL A 233 12.08 15.09 2.05
CA VAL A 233 11.10 15.53 3.05
C VAL A 233 9.98 16.32 2.39
N GLU A 234 10.32 17.30 1.55
CA GLU A 234 9.35 18.07 0.76
C GLU A 234 8.48 17.16 -0.12
N LYS A 235 9.12 16.25 -0.88
CA LYS A 235 8.40 15.29 -1.75
C LYS A 235 7.46 14.39 -0.95
N SER A 236 7.85 14.00 0.26
CA SER A 236 7.06 13.12 1.14
C SER A 236 5.87 13.81 1.81
N ARG A 237 5.83 15.15 1.84
CA ARG A 237 4.80 15.95 2.50
C ARG A 237 3.97 16.77 1.49
N PRO A 238 3.27 16.15 0.51
CA PRO A 238 2.59 16.89 -0.56
C PRO A 238 1.45 17.81 -0.06
N ASN A 239 0.93 17.55 1.13
CA ASN A 239 -0.16 18.31 1.74
C ASN A 239 0.33 19.37 2.75
N HIS A 240 1.64 19.47 3.02
CA HIS A 240 2.18 20.47 3.93
C HIS A 240 2.12 21.86 3.28
N ARG A 241 1.45 22.79 3.95
CA ARG A 241 1.32 24.19 3.49
C ARG A 241 2.04 25.09 4.46
N GLY A 242 3.24 25.52 4.09
CA GLY A 242 4.06 26.44 4.89
C GLY A 242 5.52 26.03 4.92
N PRO A 243 6.35 26.78 5.67
CA PRO A 243 7.76 26.46 5.83
C PRO A 243 7.92 25.10 6.52
N HIS A 244 8.93 24.36 6.12
CA HIS A 244 9.37 23.15 6.83
C HIS A 244 10.32 23.57 7.95
N HIS A 245 9.77 23.93 9.12
CA HIS A 245 10.55 24.48 10.24
C HIS A 245 11.54 23.48 10.87
N ASP A 246 11.40 22.20 10.54
CA ASP A 246 12.27 21.12 10.99
C ASP A 246 13.42 20.80 10.03
N LEU A 247 13.42 21.41 8.83
CA LEU A 247 14.48 21.33 7.82
C LEU A 247 15.60 22.35 8.03
#